data_AF-A0A965CSL9-F1
#
_entry.id   AF-A0A965CSL9-F1
#
_cell.length_a   1.000
_cell.length_b   1.000
_cell.length_c   1.000
_cell.angle_alpha   90.00
_cell.angle_beta   90.00
_cell.angle_gamma   90.00
#
_symmetry.space_group_name_H-M   'P 1'
#
loop_
_entity.id
_entity.type
_entity.pdbx_description
1 polymer ?
#
loop_
_entity_poly.entity_id
_entity_poly.type
_entity_poly.pdbx_seq_one_letter_code
_entity_poly.pdbx_strand_id
1 'polypeptide(L)'
;MAVLFQEEVHSHLSERQKQKQTLHRYWKNSRMITSERILKAFMEIPREYFVETSFADQAYADHPLPIGEGQTISQPTTVMLMLQLLEVESEHRVLEIGAGCGYNAALLGLLA
;
A
#
# COMPACT_ATOMS: atom_id res chain seq x y z
N MET A 1 -3.55 -49.78 4.24
CA MET A 1 -2.79 -49.03 3.22
C MET A 1 -3.30 -47.59 3.24
N ALA A 2 -2.70 -46.74 4.08
CA ALA A 2 -3.09 -45.35 4.20
C ALA A 2 -2.38 -44.55 3.11
N VAL A 3 -3.14 -44.01 2.16
CA VAL A 3 -2.63 -43.06 1.17
C VAL A 3 -2.54 -41.71 1.90
N LEU A 4 -1.32 -41.30 2.22
CA LEU A 4 -1.03 -39.95 2.67
C LEU A 4 -1.22 -39.03 1.45
N PHE A 5 -2.35 -38.33 1.38
CA PHE A 5 -2.45 -37.12 0.58
C PHE A 5 -1.53 -36.09 1.24
N GLN A 6 -0.30 -35.98 0.73
CA GLN A 6 0.47 -34.75 0.89
C GLN A 6 -0.23 -33.69 0.06
N GLU A 7 -1.10 -32.89 0.68
CA GLU A 7 -1.49 -31.61 0.10
C GLU A 7 -0.25 -30.72 0.07
N GLU A 8 0.34 -30.58 -1.11
CA GLU A 8 1.32 -29.54 -1.41
C GLU A 8 0.64 -28.18 -1.18
N VAL A 9 0.93 -27.56 -0.04
CA VAL A 9 0.58 -26.16 0.25
C VAL A 9 1.45 -25.26 -0.64
N HIS A 10 1.09 -25.15 -1.92
CA HIS A 10 1.60 -24.10 -2.78
C HIS A 10 0.94 -22.79 -2.38
N SER A 11 1.60 -21.99 -1.53
CA SER A 11 1.11 -20.68 -1.09
C SER A 11 0.89 -19.75 -2.28
N HIS A 12 -0.32 -19.74 -2.84
CA HIS A 12 -0.70 -18.81 -3.89
C HIS A 12 -0.90 -17.44 -3.27
N LEU A 13 -0.09 -16.46 -3.70
CA LEU A 13 -0.30 -15.06 -3.33
C LEU A 13 -1.69 -14.62 -3.79
N SER A 14 -2.42 -13.94 -2.91
CA SER A 14 -3.66 -13.24 -3.28
C SER A 14 -3.40 -12.17 -4.34
N GLU A 15 -4.44 -11.77 -5.08
CA GLU A 15 -4.31 -10.79 -6.15
C GLU A 15 -3.75 -9.45 -5.64
N ARG A 16 -4.25 -8.98 -4.49
CA ARG A 16 -3.75 -7.78 -3.82
C ARG A 16 -2.26 -7.89 -3.43
N GLN A 17 -1.79 -9.06 -3.02
CA GLN A 17 -0.36 -9.27 -2.71
C GLN A 17 0.50 -9.22 -3.97
N LYS A 18 0.03 -9.78 -5.10
CA LYS A 18 0.73 -9.69 -6.39
C LYS A 18 0.83 -8.25 -6.87
N GLN A 19 -0.27 -7.50 -6.80
CA GLN A 19 -0.30 -6.06 -7.12
C GLN A 19 0.70 -5.28 -6.26
N LYS A 20 0.67 -5.48 -4.94
CA LYS A 20 1.59 -4.82 -3.99
C LYS A 20 3.06 -5.07 -4.34
N GLN A 21 3.42 -6.34 -4.58
CA GLN A 21 4.79 -6.71 -4.95
C GLN A 21 5.21 -6.16 -6.32
N THR A 22 4.28 -6.11 -7.27
CA THR A 22 4.51 -5.58 -8.63
C THR A 22 4.84 -4.10 -8.58
N LEU A 23 4.04 -3.31 -7.84
CA LEU A 23 4.29 -1.89 -7.64
C LEU A 23 5.62 -1.63 -6.94
N HIS A 24 5.86 -2.30 -5.82
CA HIS A 24 7.12 -2.16 -5.08
C HIS A 24 8.34 -2.46 -5.97
N ARG A 25 8.29 -3.54 -6.77
CA ARG A 25 9.35 -3.89 -7.71
C ARG A 25 9.52 -2.86 -8.81
N TYR A 26 8.41 -2.40 -9.39
CA TYR A 26 8.41 -1.38 -10.45
C TYR A 26 9.08 -0.09 -9.95
N TRP A 27 8.68 0.43 -8.79
CA TRP A 27 9.24 1.65 -8.23
C TRP A 27 10.73 1.51 -7.93
N LYS A 28 11.16 0.39 -7.34
CA LYS A 28 12.56 0.13 -7.00
C LYS A 28 13.44 0.01 -8.25
N ASN A 29 12.99 -0.75 -9.25
CA ASN A 29 13.77 -0.98 -10.49
C ASN A 29 13.85 0.27 -11.37
N SER A 30 12.78 1.05 -11.44
CA SER A 30 12.76 2.31 -12.19
C SER A 30 13.44 3.47 -11.45
N ARG A 31 13.79 3.29 -10.18
CA ARG A 31 14.23 4.36 -9.27
C ARG A 31 13.21 5.49 -9.14
N MET A 32 11.92 5.19 -9.31
CA MET A 32 10.84 6.15 -9.12
C MET A 32 10.69 6.51 -7.65
N ILE A 33 10.75 5.50 -6.77
CA ILE A 33 10.80 5.68 -5.32
C ILE A 33 12.15 5.13 -4.84
N THR A 34 12.97 6.01 -4.29
CA THR A 34 14.35 5.73 -3.86
C THR A 34 14.50 5.64 -2.35
N SER A 35 13.54 6.18 -1.59
CA SER A 35 13.55 6.08 -0.12
C SER A 35 13.14 4.68 0.34
N GLU A 36 14.10 3.93 0.90
CA GLU A 36 13.83 2.61 1.50
C GLU A 36 12.87 2.69 2.71
N ARG A 37 12.86 3.83 3.44
CA ARG A 37 11.89 4.07 4.54
C ARG A 37 10.45 4.08 4.00
N ILE A 38 10.22 4.75 2.86
CA ILE A 38 8.91 4.81 2.21
C ILE A 38 8.50 3.46 1.64
N LEU A 39 9.42 2.77 0.95
CA LEU A 39 9.17 1.42 0.43
C LEU A 39 8.79 0.44 1.54
N LYS A 40 9.47 0.53 2.70
CA LYS A 40 9.14 -0.28 3.88
C LYS A 40 7.76 0.09 4.45
N ALA A 41 7.46 1.37 4.63
CA ALA A 41 6.16 1.81 5.14
C ALA A 41 4.99 1.33 4.26
N PHE A 42 5.16 1.40 2.94
CA PHE A 42 4.19 0.82 1.99
C PHE A 42 3.98 -0.68 2.18
N MET A 43 5.08 -1.43 2.40
CA MET A 43 5.02 -2.86 2.65
C MET A 43 4.37 -3.22 3.99
N GLU A 44 4.53 -2.36 4.99
CA GLU A 44 4.03 -2.56 6.36
C GLU A 44 2.55 -2.21 6.50
N ILE A 45 2.08 -1.09 5.91
CA ILE A 45 0.68 -0.68 6.02
C ILE A 45 -0.21 -1.50 5.05
N PRO A 46 -1.23 -2.23 5.56
CA PRO A 46 -2.18 -3.00 4.75
C PRO A 46 -3.26 -2.07 4.17
N ARG A 47 -3.08 -1.65 2.92
CA ARG A 47 -3.97 -0.72 2.22
C ARG A 47 -5.38 -1.28 2.06
N GLU A 48 -5.53 -2.61 2.03
CA GLU A 48 -6.82 -3.30 1.95
C GLU A 48 -7.76 -3.01 3.12
N TYR A 49 -7.25 -2.53 4.26
CA TYR A 49 -8.09 -2.12 5.40
C TYR A 49 -8.65 -0.70 5.29
N PHE A 50 -8.24 0.04 4.24
CA PHE A 50 -8.63 1.42 4.00
C PHE A 50 -9.55 1.57 2.78
N VAL A 51 -10.02 0.45 2.21
CA VAL A 51 -10.94 0.40 1.07
C VAL A 51 -12.20 -0.39 1.44
N GLU A 52 -13.28 -0.17 0.70
CA GLU A 52 -14.47 -1.01 0.83
C GLU A 52 -14.15 -2.47 0.46
N THR A 53 -14.84 -3.43 1.09
CA THR A 53 -14.58 -4.87 0.90
C THR A 53 -14.71 -5.32 -0.56
N SER A 54 -15.60 -4.66 -1.33
CA SER A 54 -15.78 -4.88 -2.78
C SER A 54 -14.53 -4.57 -3.60
N PHE A 55 -13.62 -3.73 -3.08
CA PHE A 55 -12.37 -3.35 -3.73
C PHE A 55 -11.14 -4.01 -3.09
N ALA A 56 -11.29 -4.95 -2.15
CA ALA A 56 -10.16 -5.56 -1.44
C ALA A 56 -9.13 -6.21 -2.39
N ASP A 57 -9.57 -6.85 -3.46
CA ASP A 57 -8.70 -7.46 -4.48
C ASP A 57 -8.06 -6.45 -5.42
N GLN A 58 -8.53 -5.20 -5.41
CA GLN A 58 -7.99 -4.08 -6.19
C GLN A 58 -7.24 -3.09 -5.30
N ALA A 59 -7.07 -3.37 -4.00
CA ALA A 59 -6.54 -2.41 -3.03
C ALA A 59 -5.18 -1.80 -3.46
N TYR A 60 -4.38 -2.54 -4.24
CA TYR A 60 -3.09 -2.12 -4.77
C TYR A 60 -3.07 -1.96 -6.29
N ALA A 61 -4.23 -1.95 -6.95
CA ALA A 61 -4.33 -1.48 -8.32
C ALA A 61 -3.93 0.00 -8.35
N ASP A 62 -3.11 0.37 -9.34
CA ASP A 62 -2.55 1.71 -9.40
C ASP A 62 -3.53 2.70 -10.02
N HIS A 63 -4.65 2.94 -9.35
CA HIS A 63 -5.61 3.99 -9.63
C HIS A 63 -6.38 4.35 -8.35
N PRO A 64 -7.11 5.49 -8.33
CA PRO A 64 -7.97 5.81 -7.19
C PRO A 64 -9.11 4.79 -7.04
N LEU A 65 -9.54 4.57 -5.79
CA LEU A 65 -10.71 3.74 -5.47
C LEU A 65 -11.72 4.53 -4.63
N PRO A 66 -13.04 4.33 -4.81
CA PRO A 66 -14.05 4.92 -3.94
C PRO A 66 -13.90 4.48 -2.49
N ILE A 67 -14.20 5.38 -1.56
CA ILE A 67 -14.22 5.13 -0.10
C ILE A 67 -15.51 5.64 0.58
N GLY A 68 -16.59 5.78 -0.20
CA GLY A 68 -17.83 6.42 0.24
C GLY A 68 -17.82 7.96 0.17
N GLU A 69 -18.99 8.57 0.39
CA GLU A 69 -19.19 10.03 0.48
C GLU A 69 -18.61 10.85 -0.70
N GLY A 70 -18.59 10.24 -1.90
CA GLY A 70 -18.01 10.86 -3.10
C GLY A 70 -16.50 11.06 -3.05
N GLN A 71 -15.80 10.46 -2.07
CA GLN A 71 -14.36 10.53 -1.90
C GLN A 71 -13.65 9.33 -2.50
N THR A 72 -12.35 9.47 -2.71
CA THR A 72 -11.48 8.37 -3.17
C THR A 72 -10.23 8.25 -2.32
N ILE A 73 -9.72 7.03 -2.17
CA ILE A 73 -8.33 6.81 -1.74
C ILE A 73 -7.43 7.03 -2.96
N SER A 74 -6.39 7.86 -2.81
CA SER A 74 -5.47 8.20 -3.90
C SER A 74 -4.71 6.98 -4.42
N GLN A 75 -4.38 6.98 -5.71
CA GLN A 75 -3.53 5.98 -6.36
C GLN A 75 -2.23 5.72 -5.56
N PRO A 76 -1.81 4.46 -5.33
CA PRO A 76 -0.58 4.13 -4.62
C PRO A 76 0.66 4.91 -5.07
N THR A 77 0.93 4.98 -6.38
CA THR A 77 2.10 5.71 -6.91
C THR A 77 2.07 7.20 -6.54
N THR A 78 0.90 7.85 -6.63
CA THR A 78 0.75 9.26 -6.21
C THR A 78 1.12 9.44 -4.74
N VAL A 79 0.62 8.59 -3.86
CA VAL A 79 0.90 8.67 -2.41
C VAL A 79 2.40 8.51 -2.13
N MET A 80 3.06 7.52 -2.75
CA MET A 80 4.49 7.28 -2.54
C MET A 80 5.36 8.45 -3.03
N LEU A 81 5.01 9.03 -4.19
CA LEU A 81 5.70 10.20 -4.72
C LEU A 81 5.51 11.42 -3.82
N MET A 82 4.29 11.66 -3.32
CA MET A 82 4.01 12.75 -2.37
C MET A 82 4.86 12.62 -1.10
N LEU A 83 4.92 11.42 -0.51
CA LEU A 83 5.73 11.17 0.69
C LEU A 83 7.23 11.36 0.41
N GLN A 84 7.71 10.95 -0.77
CA GLN A 84 9.11 11.13 -1.15
C GLN A 84 9.47 12.61 -1.31
N LEU A 85 8.59 13.39 -1.93
CA LEU A 85 8.79 14.83 -2.10
C LEU A 85 8.67 15.60 -0.78
N LEU A 86 7.93 15.07 0.19
CA LEU A 86 7.76 15.67 1.51
C LEU A 86 9.02 15.55 2.38
N GLU A 87 9.89 14.57 2.10
CA GLU A 87 11.16 14.32 2.83
C GLU A 87 10.96 14.31 4.35
N VAL A 88 9.95 13.58 4.82
CA VAL A 88 9.57 13.54 6.22
C VAL A 88 10.54 12.72 7.08
N GLU A 89 10.92 13.27 8.23
CA GLU A 89 11.79 12.65 9.24
C GLU A 89 11.07 12.51 10.58
N SER A 90 11.59 11.65 11.46
CA SER A 90 10.95 11.26 12.74
C SER A 90 10.77 12.39 13.76
N GLU A 91 11.41 13.54 13.53
CA GLU A 91 11.29 14.70 14.41
C GLU A 91 10.25 15.70 13.88
N HIS A 92 9.72 15.46 12.67
CA HIS A 92 8.78 16.37 12.03
C HIS A 92 7.37 16.22 12.62
N ARG A 93 6.65 17.35 12.62
CA ARG A 93 5.22 17.38 12.87
C ARG A 93 4.51 17.65 11.56
N VAL A 94 3.69 16.70 11.12
CA VAL A 94 3.01 16.78 9.82
C VAL A 94 1.54 17.13 10.02
N LEU A 95 1.05 18.06 9.21
CA LEU A 95 -0.37 18.34 9.06
C LEU A 95 -0.85 17.76 7.73
N GLU A 96 -1.76 16.80 7.79
CA GLU A 96 -2.51 16.33 6.62
C GLU A 96 -3.88 17.03 6.57
N ILE A 97 -4.23 17.60 5.42
CA ILE A 97 -5.56 18.16 5.17
C ILE A 97 -6.30 17.22 4.22
N GLY A 98 -7.42 16.68 4.69
CA GLY A 98 -8.22 15.69 3.94
C GLY A 98 -7.80 14.26 4.25
N ALA A 99 -8.04 13.81 5.48
CA ALA A 99 -7.67 12.46 5.95
C ALA A 99 -8.30 11.34 5.10
N GLY A 100 -9.49 11.56 4.54
CA GLY A 100 -10.21 10.55 3.77
C GLY A 100 -10.40 9.26 4.58
N CYS A 101 -9.88 8.15 4.07
CA CYS A 101 -9.89 6.85 4.76
C CYS A 101 -8.78 6.70 5.81
N GLY A 102 -7.79 7.60 5.87
CA GLY A 102 -6.68 7.57 6.82
C GLY A 102 -5.45 6.77 6.36
N TYR A 103 -5.41 6.26 5.13
CA TYR A 103 -4.26 5.47 4.64
C TYR A 103 -2.95 6.27 4.62
N ASN A 104 -2.99 7.51 4.12
CA ASN A 104 -1.80 8.36 4.06
C ASN A 104 -1.39 8.84 5.47
N ALA A 105 -2.35 9.14 6.36
CA ALA A 105 -2.07 9.35 7.79
C ALA A 105 -1.35 8.15 8.43
N ALA A 106 -1.77 6.92 8.14
CA ALA A 106 -1.12 5.71 8.68
C ALA A 106 0.32 5.55 8.19
N LEU A 107 0.59 5.88 6.93
CA LEU A 107 1.94 5.91 6.39
C LEU A 107 2.79 7.01 7.05
N LEU A 108 2.23 8.22 7.19
CA LEU A 108 2.90 9.33 7.87
C LEU A 108 3.23 8.99 9.32
N GLY A 109 2.37 8.29 10.05
CA GLY A 109 2.63 7.86 11.43
C GLY A 109 3.74 6.81 11.58
N LEU A 110 4.18 6.16 10.50
CA LEU A 110 5.41 5.34 10.49
C LEU A 110 6.66 6.14 10.12
N LEU A 111 6.50 7.31 9.51
CA LEU A 111 7.60 8.09 8.92
C LEU A 111 7.97 9.35 9.71
N ALA A 112 7.02 9.95 10.41
CA ALA A 112 7.18 11.06 11.34
C ALA A 112 6.98 10.56 12.76
#